data_AF-A0A9D9U9Q4-F1
#
_entry.id   AF-A0A9D9U9Q4-F1
#
_cell.length_a   1.000
_cell.length_b   1.000
_cell.length_c   1.000
_cell.angle_alpha   90.00
_cell.angle_beta   90.00
_cell.angle_gamma   90.00
#
_symmetry.space_group_name_H-M   'P 1'
#
loop_
_entity.id
_entity.type
_entity.pdbx_description
1 polymer ?
#
loop_
_entity_poly.entity_id
_entity_poly.type
_entity_poly.pdbx_seq_one_letter_code
_entity_poly.pdbx_strand_id
1 'polypeptide(L)'
;MPERGPAPRRAALFGALLLALSGAVVLPAVVPAADEAPAAVVGAPRVEIFTTPSCPFCKALRVYLEARGIAYIEHNVNATEETRAAFYASGAQGVPVVMIGERVIEGFNPVAIEAALKAP
;
A
#
# COMPACT_ATOMS: atom_id res chain seq x y z
N MET A 1 55.11 -36.95 -17.02
CA MET A 1 56.38 -36.21 -16.85
C MET A 1 56.07 -34.88 -16.18
N PRO A 2 56.84 -34.39 -15.19
CA PRO A 2 57.49 -35.06 -14.07
C PRO A 2 57.07 -34.47 -12.71
N GLU A 3 57.32 -35.27 -11.69
CA GLU A 3 57.18 -35.02 -10.25
C GLU A 3 58.16 -33.97 -9.71
N ARG A 4 57.74 -33.15 -8.72
CA ARG A 4 58.60 -32.71 -7.61
C ARG A 4 57.78 -32.13 -6.45
N GLY A 5 57.99 -32.69 -5.26
CA GLY A 5 57.24 -32.45 -4.03
C GLY A 5 57.49 -31.11 -3.30
N PRO A 6 56.93 -30.96 -2.09
CA PRO A 6 56.70 -29.68 -1.42
C PRO A 6 57.89 -29.20 -0.57
N ALA A 7 58.07 -27.88 -0.49
CA ALA A 7 58.97 -27.24 0.47
C ALA A 7 58.18 -26.57 1.62
N PRO A 8 58.75 -26.48 2.84
CA PRO A 8 57.98 -26.30 4.08
C PRO A 8 57.83 -24.85 4.56
N ARG A 9 56.88 -24.75 5.50
CA ARG A 9 56.37 -23.61 6.25
C ARG A 9 57.45 -22.78 6.97
N ARG A 10 57.30 -21.46 6.94
CA ARG A 10 57.72 -20.58 8.04
C ARG A 10 56.62 -19.57 8.34
N ALA A 11 56.02 -19.73 9.51
CA ALA A 11 55.16 -18.76 10.15
C ALA A 11 56.00 -17.55 10.57
N ALA A 12 55.56 -16.35 10.20
CA ALA A 12 56.06 -15.09 10.73
C ALA A 12 54.87 -14.15 10.96
N LEU A 13 54.39 -14.21 12.19
CA LEU A 13 53.75 -13.21 13.04
C LEU A 13 53.44 -11.83 12.42
N PHE A 14 52.12 -11.56 12.39
CA PHE A 14 51.45 -10.29 12.70
C PHE A 14 52.34 -9.05 12.93
N GLY A 15 52.33 -8.15 11.94
CA GLY A 15 52.74 -6.75 12.08
C GLY A 15 51.78 -5.89 11.29
N ALA A 16 50.90 -5.19 12.00
CA ALA A 16 49.93 -4.26 11.45
C ALA A 16 50.61 -3.07 10.76
N LEU A 17 50.25 -2.78 9.51
CA LEU A 17 50.47 -1.47 8.91
C LEU A 17 49.40 -1.18 7.86
N LEU A 18 48.43 -0.36 8.26
CA LEU A 18 47.47 0.30 7.39
C LEU A 18 48.20 1.08 6.31
N LEU A 19 47.86 0.86 5.04
CA LEU A 19 47.69 1.92 4.03
C LEU A 19 47.16 1.35 2.71
N ALA A 20 45.91 1.74 2.43
CA ALA A 20 45.44 2.21 1.14
C ALA A 20 45.08 1.21 0.02
N LEU A 21 43.91 1.51 -0.57
CA LEU A 21 43.50 1.25 -1.95
C LEU A 21 42.90 -0.13 -2.28
N SER A 22 41.65 -0.31 -1.88
CA SER A 22 40.63 -1.01 -2.68
C SER A 22 39.30 -0.39 -2.23
N GLY A 23 38.73 0.50 -3.02
CA GLY A 23 38.00 0.06 -4.21
C GLY A 23 36.55 -0.11 -3.79
N ALA A 24 35.80 0.98 -3.87
CA ALA A 24 34.38 1.02 -3.62
C ALA A 24 33.65 0.01 -4.52
N VAL A 25 33.15 -1.06 -3.92
CA VAL A 25 31.89 -1.69 -4.32
C VAL A 25 31.11 -1.96 -3.03
N VAL A 26 30.76 -0.87 -2.33
CA VAL A 26 29.56 -0.90 -1.52
C VAL A 26 28.46 -0.47 -2.48
N LEU A 27 27.85 -1.43 -3.16
CA LEU A 27 26.53 -1.20 -3.72
C LEU A 27 25.65 -0.83 -2.52
N PRO A 28 25.10 0.39 -2.42
CA PRO A 28 23.91 0.52 -1.61
C PRO A 28 22.90 -0.40 -2.29
N ALA A 29 22.50 -1.46 -1.59
CA ALA A 29 21.27 -2.14 -1.91
C ALA A 29 20.18 -1.07 -1.81
N VAL A 30 19.87 -0.48 -2.96
CA VAL A 30 18.70 0.34 -3.18
C VAL A 30 17.51 -0.58 -2.99
N VAL A 31 17.04 -0.65 -1.76
CA VAL A 31 15.67 -1.04 -1.41
C VAL A 31 15.24 -0.18 -0.22
N PRO A 32 14.65 1.01 -0.44
CA PRO A 32 13.62 1.46 0.47
C PRO A 32 12.43 0.52 0.30
N ALA A 33 12.46 -0.59 1.03
CA ALA A 33 11.28 -1.39 1.30
C ALA A 33 10.47 -0.63 2.38
N ALA A 34 9.22 -0.34 2.05
CA ALA A 34 8.16 0.11 2.97
C ALA A 34 8.06 1.61 3.35
N ASP A 35 8.45 2.53 2.46
CA ASP A 35 7.89 3.90 2.45
C ASP A 35 7.48 4.30 1.04
N GLU A 36 6.58 3.53 0.44
CA GLU A 36 5.84 4.00 -0.74
C GLU A 36 4.42 3.43 -0.68
N ALA A 37 3.79 3.60 0.49
CA ALA A 37 2.34 3.76 0.51
C ALA A 37 2.08 5.02 -0.32
N PRO A 38 1.24 4.98 -1.37
CA PRO A 38 0.99 6.16 -2.18
C PRO A 38 0.49 7.24 -1.22
N ALA A 39 1.33 8.25 -1.02
CA ALA A 39 1.02 9.42 -0.25
C ALA A 39 -0.37 9.84 -0.70
N ALA A 40 -1.32 9.81 0.23
CA ALA A 40 -2.66 10.29 0.04
C ALA A 40 -2.55 11.64 -0.67
N VAL A 41 -2.90 11.64 -1.97
CA VAL A 41 -2.73 12.77 -2.87
C VAL A 41 -3.45 13.95 -2.25
N VAL A 42 -2.68 14.88 -1.71
CA VAL A 42 -3.18 16.13 -1.12
C VAL A 42 -3.77 16.93 -2.28
N GLY A 43 -5.08 16.77 -2.48
CA GLY A 43 -5.83 17.35 -3.60
C GLY A 43 -6.99 16.51 -4.11
N ALA A 44 -7.06 15.21 -3.81
CA ALA A 44 -8.21 14.37 -4.13
C ALA A 44 -9.08 14.12 -2.89
N PRO A 45 -10.42 14.20 -2.98
CA PRO A 45 -11.28 13.92 -1.83
C PRO A 45 -11.12 12.45 -1.41
N ARG A 46 -11.00 12.22 -0.09
CA ARG A 46 -10.92 10.88 0.48
C ARG A 46 -12.21 10.12 0.16
N VAL A 47 -12.07 8.90 -0.37
CA VAL A 47 -13.19 8.01 -0.68
C VAL A 47 -13.22 6.87 0.34
N GLU A 48 -14.34 6.74 1.05
CA GLU A 48 -14.60 5.61 1.95
C GLU A 48 -15.87 4.89 1.49
N ILE A 49 -15.86 3.57 1.54
CA ILE A 49 -17.03 2.77 1.17
C ILE A 49 -17.42 1.85 2.32
N PHE A 50 -18.71 1.74 2.58
CA PHE A 50 -19.26 0.76 3.50
C PHE A 50 -19.95 -0.35 2.72
N THR A 51 -19.52 -1.58 2.94
CA THR A 51 -19.93 -2.73 2.14
C THR A 51 -20.23 -3.95 2.99
N THR A 52 -20.74 -5.00 2.33
CA THR A 52 -20.76 -6.36 2.85
C THR A 52 -20.22 -7.33 1.80
N PRO A 53 -19.65 -8.49 2.19
CA PRO A 53 -19.03 -9.42 1.26
C PRO A 53 -20.02 -10.07 0.29
N SER A 54 -21.26 -10.30 0.73
CA SER A 54 -22.30 -11.00 -0.04
C SER A 54 -23.19 -10.09 -0.89
N CYS A 55 -22.97 -8.76 -0.89
CA CYS A 55 -23.81 -7.83 -1.63
C CYS A 55 -23.36 -7.66 -3.10
N PRO A 56 -24.23 -7.91 -4.09
CA PRO A 56 -23.87 -7.77 -5.51
C PRO A 56 -23.58 -6.32 -5.90
N PHE A 57 -24.31 -5.36 -5.34
CA PHE A 57 -24.07 -3.93 -5.61
C PHE A 57 -22.77 -3.43 -4.99
N CYS A 58 -22.36 -3.98 -3.84
CA CYS A 58 -21.04 -3.70 -3.26
C CYS A 58 -19.92 -4.20 -4.17
N LYS A 59 -20.09 -5.39 -4.78
CA LYS A 59 -19.13 -5.91 -5.76
C LYS A 59 -19.06 -5.01 -7.00
N ALA A 60 -20.21 -4.55 -7.51
CA ALA A 60 -20.26 -3.64 -8.66
C ALA A 60 -19.54 -2.31 -8.35
N LEU A 61 -19.73 -1.76 -7.15
CA LEU A 61 -19.04 -0.55 -6.70
C LEU A 61 -17.52 -0.73 -6.65
N ARG A 62 -17.02 -1.84 -6.08
CA ARG A 62 -15.58 -2.14 -6.05
C ARG A 62 -14.98 -2.17 -7.46
N VAL A 63 -15.59 -2.94 -8.35
CA VAL A 63 -15.16 -3.04 -9.76
C VAL A 63 -15.18 -1.66 -10.43
N TYR A 64 -16.20 -0.85 -10.17
CA TYR A 64 -16.32 0.50 -10.73
C TYR A 64 -15.18 1.44 -10.28
N LEU A 65 -14.83 1.40 -9.00
CA LEU A 65 -13.76 2.23 -8.42
C LEU A 65 -12.39 1.75 -8.90
N GLU A 66 -12.15 0.44 -8.86
CA GLU A 66 -10.92 -0.20 -9.35
C GLU A 66 -10.69 0.09 -10.84
N ALA A 67 -11.71 -0.05 -11.68
CA ALA A 67 -11.60 0.19 -13.12
C ALA A 67 -11.25 1.65 -13.48
N ARG A 68 -11.54 2.60 -12.59
CA ARG A 68 -11.17 4.01 -12.75
C ARG A 68 -9.90 4.40 -12.00
N GLY A 69 -9.26 3.46 -11.29
CA GLY A 69 -8.09 3.75 -10.46
C GLY A 69 -8.40 4.72 -9.31
N ILE A 70 -9.63 4.73 -8.82
CA ILE A 70 -10.02 5.56 -7.67
C ILE A 70 -9.57 4.85 -6.40
N ALA A 71 -8.67 5.47 -5.64
CA ALA A 71 -8.28 4.95 -4.33
C ALA A 71 -9.43 5.09 -3.33
N TYR A 72 -9.72 4.02 -2.60
CA TYR A 72 -10.76 4.01 -1.58
C TYR A 72 -10.36 3.17 -0.36
N ILE A 73 -11.02 3.44 0.76
CA ILE A 73 -10.93 2.62 1.97
C ILE A 73 -12.26 1.88 2.13
N GLU A 74 -12.20 0.55 2.23
CA GLU A 74 -13.38 -0.30 2.39
C GLU A 74 -13.59 -0.70 3.85
N HIS A 75 -14.81 -0.44 4.33
CA HIS A 75 -15.29 -0.81 5.65
C HIS A 75 -16.38 -1.87 5.51
N ASN A 76 -16.08 -3.11 5.89
CA ASN A 76 -17.11 -4.15 5.98
C ASN A 76 -17.94 -3.93 7.25
N VAL A 77 -19.20 -3.54 7.09
CA VAL A 77 -20.10 -3.20 8.22
C VAL A 77 -20.42 -4.38 9.14
N ASN A 78 -20.12 -5.61 8.70
CA ASN A 78 -20.30 -6.84 9.48
C ASN A 78 -19.01 -7.32 10.15
N ALA A 79 -17.87 -6.64 9.94
CA ALA A 79 -16.59 -7.10 10.46
C ALA A 79 -16.38 -6.75 11.94
N THR A 80 -16.72 -5.53 12.35
CA THR A 80 -16.50 -5.04 13.72
C THR A 80 -17.65 -4.14 14.18
N GLU A 81 -17.76 -3.93 15.50
CA GLU A 81 -18.71 -2.96 16.04
C GLU A 81 -18.39 -1.53 15.60
N GLU A 82 -17.11 -1.19 15.50
CA GLU A 82 -16.63 0.13 15.06
C GLU A 82 -17.08 0.45 13.62
N THR A 83 -16.86 -0.47 12.68
CA THR A 83 -17.27 -0.29 11.28
C THR A 83 -18.79 -0.19 11.15
N ARG A 84 -19.53 -0.94 11.97
CA ARG A 84 -20.99 -0.86 12.06
C ARG A 84 -21.45 0.49 12.63
N ALA A 85 -20.79 0.99 13.67
CA ALA A 85 -21.10 2.29 14.26
C ALA A 85 -20.83 3.43 13.27
N ALA A 86 -19.70 3.38 12.55
CA ALA A 86 -19.37 4.33 11.49
C ALA A 86 -20.41 4.31 10.35
N PHE A 87 -20.88 3.12 9.95
CA PHE A 87 -21.97 2.99 8.98
C PHE A 87 -23.25 3.69 9.46
N TYR A 88 -23.70 3.45 10.69
CA TYR A 88 -24.90 4.12 11.21
C TYR A 88 -24.70 5.63 11.42
N ALA A 89 -23.49 6.07 11.79
CA ALA A 89 -23.16 7.48 11.92
C ALA A 89 -23.22 8.23 10.57
N SER A 90 -23.05 7.53 9.45
CA SER A 90 -23.25 8.11 8.11
C SER A 90 -24.71 8.47 7.80
N GLY A 91 -25.67 7.98 8.61
CA GLY A 91 -27.11 8.17 8.40
C GLY A 91 -27.72 7.25 7.35
N ALA A 92 -26.91 6.42 6.68
CA ALA A 92 -27.37 5.51 5.65
C ALA A 92 -28.20 4.34 6.20
N GLN A 93 -29.13 3.85 5.37
CA GLN A 93 -30.03 2.76 5.74
C GLN A 93 -29.64 1.41 5.12
N GLY A 94 -28.75 1.41 4.12
CA GLY A 94 -28.35 0.20 3.42
C GLY A 94 -27.00 0.32 2.75
N VAL A 95 -26.41 -0.83 2.41
CA VAL A 95 -25.14 -0.92 1.67
C VAL A 95 -25.40 -1.12 0.16
N PRO A 96 -24.49 -0.66 -0.72
CA PRO A 96 -23.26 0.06 -0.43
C PRO A 96 -23.51 1.53 -0.06
N VAL A 97 -22.59 2.13 0.69
CA VAL A 97 -22.53 3.58 0.94
C VAL A 97 -21.16 4.09 0.51
N VAL A 98 -21.12 5.24 -0.15
CA VAL A 98 -19.88 5.91 -0.55
C VAL A 98 -19.82 7.27 0.12
N MET A 99 -18.76 7.51 0.89
CA MET A 99 -18.45 8.81 1.45
C MET A 99 -17.30 9.44 0.67
N ILE A 100 -17.48 10.66 0.19
CA ILE A 100 -16.48 11.43 -0.56
C ILE A 100 -16.43 12.83 0.05
N GLY A 101 -15.41 13.09 0.86
CA GLY A 101 -15.39 14.29 1.70
C GLY A 101 -16.60 14.31 2.65
N GLU A 102 -17.40 15.37 2.60
CA GLU A 102 -18.63 15.52 3.41
C GLU A 102 -19.88 14.91 2.75
N ARG A 103 -19.75 14.34 1.54
CA ARG A 103 -20.90 13.81 0.79
C ARG A 103 -21.09 12.34 1.09
N VAL A 104 -22.32 11.98 1.44
CA VAL A 104 -22.77 10.59 1.61
C VAL A 104 -23.66 10.22 0.42
N ILE A 105 -23.32 9.12 -0.25
CA ILE A 105 -24.04 8.58 -1.39
C ILE A 105 -24.51 7.17 -1.02
N GLU A 106 -25.82 7.00 -0.90
CA GLU A 106 -26.42 5.69 -0.64
C GLU A 106 -26.63 4.92 -1.95
N GLY A 107 -26.27 3.63 -1.94
CA GLY A 107 -26.35 2.74 -3.08
C GLY A 107 -25.25 2.94 -4.12
N PHE A 108 -25.33 2.16 -5.20
CA PHE A 108 -24.41 2.28 -6.32
C PHE A 108 -24.96 3.30 -7.33
N ASN A 109 -24.51 4.56 -7.22
CA ASN A 109 -24.88 5.64 -8.13
C ASN A 109 -23.63 6.26 -8.78
N PRO A 110 -23.26 5.82 -10.00
CA PRO A 110 -22.03 6.28 -10.67
C PRO A 110 -22.05 7.78 -10.98
N VAL A 111 -23.22 8.35 -11.32
CA VAL A 111 -23.37 9.77 -11.63
C VAL A 111 -23.11 10.62 -10.39
N ALA A 112 -23.68 10.24 -9.24
CA ALA A 112 -23.44 10.94 -7.99
C ALA A 112 -21.99 10.82 -7.53
N ILE A 113 -21.38 9.64 -7.69
CA ILE A 113 -19.96 9.40 -7.35
C ILE A 113 -19.05 10.32 -8.18
N GLU A 114 -19.27 10.40 -9.50
CA GLU A 114 -18.47 11.30 -10.35
C GLU A 114 -18.67 12.77 -10.00
N ALA A 115 -19.89 13.18 -9.71
CA ALA A 115 -20.18 14.55 -9.29
C ALA A 115 -19.51 14.90 -7.96
N ALA A 116 -19.42 13.93 -7.04
CA ALA A 116 -18.75 14.10 -5.76
C ALA A 116 -17.23 14.20 -5.90
N LEU A 117 -16.62 13.41 -6.78
CA LEU A 117 -15.17 13.44 -7.06
C LEU A 117 -14.70 14.74 -7.72
N LYS A 118 -15.58 15.44 -8.44
CA LYS A 118 -15.27 16.69 -9.15
C LYS A 118 -15.46 17.95 -8.30
N ALA A 119 -16.05 17.83 -7.11
CA ALA A 119 -16.20 18.98 -6.24
C ALA A 119 -14.87 19.32 -5.55
N PRO A 120 -14.52 20.61 -5.49
CA PRO A 120 -13.29 21.10 -4.85
C PRO A 120 -13.33 20.93 -3.33
#